data_AF-A0A7K3DWR0-F1
#
_entry.id   AF-A0A7K3DWR0-F1
#
_cell.length_a   1.000
_cell.length_b   1.000
_cell.length_c   1.000
_cell.angle_alpha   90.00
_cell.angle_beta   90.00
_cell.angle_gamma   90.00
#
_symmetry.space_group_name_H-M   'P 1'
#
loop_
_entity.id
_entity.type
_entity.pdbx_description
1 polymer ?
#
loop_
_entity_poly.entity_id
_entity_poly.type
_entity_poly.pdbx_seq_one_letter_code
_entity_poly.pdbx_strand_id
1 'polypeptide(L)'
;GPAGETELRDVLGTLPQTTPADEVPPGRGYARLGSGPVHRVQVPATPDPYDDATSEAQRQAVVALLPERVTPGDREVEPAASGTGVESVPEPADEAEALAER
;
A
#
# COMPACT_ATOMS: atom_id res chain seq x y z
N GLY A 1 -9.81 -7.63 -11.84
CA GLY A 1 -9.48 -8.82 -12.66
C GLY A 1 -8.21 -9.45 -12.14
N PRO A 2 -7.81 -10.64 -12.63
CA PRO A 2 -6.52 -11.22 -12.30
C PRO A 2 -5.37 -10.30 -12.74
N ALA A 3 -4.30 -10.24 -11.95
CA ALA A 3 -3.09 -9.47 -12.31
C ALA A 3 -2.35 -10.15 -13.47
N GLY A 4 -1.84 -9.35 -14.40
CA GLY A 4 -1.06 -9.83 -15.54
C GLY A 4 0.34 -10.32 -15.15
N GLU A 5 1.00 -11.10 -16.00
CA GLU A 5 2.32 -11.66 -15.70
C GLU A 5 3.39 -10.58 -15.46
N THR A 6 3.40 -9.50 -16.25
CA THR A 6 4.34 -8.39 -16.07
C THR A 6 4.16 -7.73 -14.70
N GLU A 7 2.92 -7.40 -14.35
CA GLU A 7 2.57 -6.82 -13.05
C GLU A 7 2.98 -7.74 -11.89
N LEU A 8 2.71 -9.04 -12.02
CA LEU A 8 3.14 -10.02 -11.01
C LEU A 8 4.65 -10.09 -10.87
N ARG A 9 5.40 -10.06 -11.97
CA ARG A 9 6.87 -10.05 -11.92
C ARG A 9 7.41 -8.76 -11.31
N ASP A 10 6.81 -7.61 -11.63
CA ASP A 10 7.25 -6.32 -11.11
C ASP A 10 7.02 -6.20 -9.60
N VAL A 11 5.88 -6.69 -9.09
CA VAL A 11 5.54 -6.64 -7.66
C VAL A 11 6.24 -7.74 -6.85
N LEU A 12 6.26 -8.97 -7.35
CA LEU A 12 6.80 -10.13 -6.61
C LEU A 12 8.29 -10.38 -6.89
N GLY A 13 8.86 -9.75 -7.91
CA GLY A 13 10.22 -9.96 -8.39
C GLY A 13 10.44 -11.27 -9.15
N THR A 14 9.44 -12.15 -9.18
CA THR A 14 9.44 -13.39 -9.95
C THR A 14 8.00 -13.82 -10.20
N LEU A 15 7.80 -14.67 -11.20
CA LEU A 15 6.47 -15.24 -11.45
C LEU A 15 6.14 -16.31 -10.40
N PRO A 16 4.86 -16.44 -10.01
CA PRO A 16 4.40 -17.60 -9.28
C PRO A 16 4.65 -18.88 -10.09
N GLN A 17 5.03 -19.96 -9.42
CA GLN A 17 5.16 -21.30 -10.02
C GLN A 17 3.80 -22.00 -10.25
N THR A 18 2.72 -21.22 -10.35
CA THR A 18 1.35 -21.70 -10.49
C THR A 18 0.70 -20.99 -11.65
N THR A 19 -0.11 -21.71 -12.42
CA THR A 19 -0.93 -21.11 -13.49
C THR A 19 -1.87 -20.05 -12.90
N PRO A 20 -1.91 -18.82 -13.44
CA PRO A 20 -2.92 -17.82 -13.10
C PRO A 20 -4.32 -18.38 -13.30
N ALA A 21 -5.24 -18.09 -12.39
CA ALA A 21 -6.63 -18.51 -12.52
C ALA A 21 -7.43 -17.43 -13.27
N ASP A 22 -8.37 -17.84 -14.13
CA ASP A 22 -9.21 -16.92 -14.91
C ASP A 22 -10.05 -16.01 -14.00
N GLU A 23 -10.48 -16.54 -12.85
CA GLU A 23 -11.15 -15.80 -11.79
C GLU A 23 -10.40 -15.92 -10.46
N VAL A 24 -10.37 -14.82 -9.72
CA VAL A 24 -9.71 -14.73 -8.42
C VAL A 24 -10.73 -14.25 -7.39
N PRO A 25 -11.20 -15.14 -6.48
CA PRO A 25 -12.09 -14.75 -5.40
C PRO A 25 -11.46 -13.68 -4.50
N PRO A 26 -12.27 -12.86 -3.79
CA PRO A 26 -11.75 -11.90 -2.83
C PRO A 26 -10.79 -12.54 -1.82
N GLY A 27 -9.70 -11.84 -1.51
CA GLY A 27 -8.66 -12.30 -0.59
C GLY A 27 -7.74 -13.40 -1.14
N ARG A 28 -7.99 -13.97 -2.33
CA ARG A 28 -7.04 -14.87 -2.97
C ARG A 28 -5.90 -14.06 -3.59
N GLY A 29 -4.67 -14.44 -3.31
CA GLY A 29 -3.52 -13.75 -3.88
C GLY A 29 -2.20 -14.50 -3.74
N TYR A 30 -1.11 -13.75 -3.90
CA TYR A 30 0.25 -14.23 -3.80
C TYR A 30 1.01 -13.42 -2.77
N ALA A 31 1.92 -14.06 -2.04
CA ALA A 31 2.85 -13.40 -1.14
C ALA A 31 4.26 -13.96 -1.36
N ARG A 32 5.25 -13.08 -1.25
CA ARG A 32 6.66 -13.45 -1.22
C ARG A 32 7.28 -12.89 0.05
N LEU A 33 7.95 -13.74 0.81
CA LEU A 33 8.59 -13.37 2.08
C LEU A 33 10.10 -13.31 1.86
N GLY A 34 10.67 -12.10 1.95
CA GLY A 34 12.07 -11.86 1.63
C GLY A 34 12.41 -12.25 0.18
N SER A 35 13.56 -12.91 -0.01
CA SER A 35 13.99 -13.42 -1.31
C SER A 35 13.47 -14.84 -1.63
N GLY A 36 12.62 -15.40 -0.76
CA GLY A 36 12.09 -16.76 -0.88
C GLY A 36 11.10 -16.97 -2.03
N PRO A 37 10.48 -18.16 -2.12
CA PRO A 37 9.51 -18.48 -3.16
C PRO A 37 8.19 -17.70 -3.00
N VAL A 38 7.45 -17.62 -4.10
CA VAL A 38 6.09 -17.07 -4.12
C VAL A 38 5.09 -18.13 -3.67
N HIS A 39 4.22 -17.77 -2.73
CA HIS A 39 3.19 -18.64 -2.18
C HIS A 39 1.78 -18.14 -2.51
N ARG A 40 0.84 -19.07 -2.71
CA ARG A 40 -0.59 -18.77 -2.80
C ARG A 40 -1.14 -18.54 -1.40
N VAL A 41 -1.87 -17.45 -1.18
CA VAL A 41 -2.47 -17.10 0.11
C VAL A 41 -3.98 -16.91 -0.06
N GLN A 42 -4.75 -17.28 0.96
CA GLN A 42 -6.12 -16.83 1.13
C GLN A 42 -6.16 -15.93 2.36
N VAL A 43 -6.44 -14.65 2.13
CA VAL A 43 -6.74 -13.71 3.20
C VAL A 43 -8.20 -13.93 3.61
N PRO A 44 -8.49 -14.16 4.91
CA PRO A 44 -9.86 -14.23 5.39
C PRO A 44 -10.52 -12.86 5.26
N ALA A 45 -11.82 -12.86 4.95
CA ALA A 45 -12.60 -11.64 5.07
C ALA A 45 -12.66 -11.23 6.54
N THR A 46 -12.15 -10.04 6.87
CA THR A 46 -12.30 -9.46 8.20
C THR A 46 -13.65 -8.74 8.24
N PRO A 47 -14.56 -9.08 9.18
CA PRO A 47 -15.82 -8.36 9.34
C PRO A 47 -15.58 -6.88 9.62
N ASP A 48 -16.40 -6.00 9.05
CA ASP A 48 -16.32 -4.57 9.34
C ASP A 48 -16.86 -4.31 10.77
N PRO A 49 -16.04 -3.76 11.69
CA PRO A 49 -16.47 -3.50 13.06
C PRO A 49 -17.43 -2.32 13.20
N TYR A 50 -17.76 -1.59 12.13
CA TYR A 50 -18.75 -0.52 12.14
C TYR A 50 -20.05 -0.88 11.42
N ASP A 51 -20.11 -2.07 10.81
CA ASP A 51 -21.33 -2.59 10.21
C ASP A 51 -22.28 -3.13 11.30
N ASP A 52 -23.58 -2.91 11.14
CA ASP A 52 -24.62 -3.34 12.09
C ASP A 52 -24.88 -4.85 12.05
N ALA A 53 -24.58 -5.53 10.94
CA ALA A 53 -24.71 -6.97 10.80
C ALA A 53 -23.55 -7.75 11.48
N THR A 54 -22.46 -7.07 11.86
CA THR A 54 -21.34 -7.70 12.57
C THR A 54 -21.70 -8.02 14.02
N SER A 55 -21.57 -9.29 14.41
CA SER A 55 -21.83 -9.75 15.78
C SER A 55 -20.92 -9.05 16.80
N GLU A 56 -21.42 -8.80 18.00
CA GLU A 56 -20.67 -8.05 19.02
C GLU A 56 -19.34 -8.72 19.39
N ALA A 57 -19.31 -10.05 19.47
CA ALA A 57 -18.07 -10.78 19.76
C ALA A 57 -17.00 -10.58 18.66
N GLN A 58 -17.41 -10.60 17.38
CA GLN A 58 -16.50 -10.32 16.26
C GLN A 58 -16.09 -8.85 16.22
N ARG A 59 -17.02 -7.92 16.50
CA ARG A 59 -16.74 -6.48 16.59
C ARG A 59 -15.64 -6.20 17.60
N GLN A 60 -15.78 -6.72 18.82
CA GLN A 60 -14.79 -6.51 19.88
C GLN A 60 -13.43 -7.14 19.54
N ALA A 61 -13.42 -8.33 18.93
CA ALA A 61 -12.19 -8.98 18.48
C ALA A 61 -11.43 -8.13 17.45
N VAL A 62 -12.14 -7.49 16.51
CA VAL A 62 -11.52 -6.61 15.52
C VAL A 62 -11.09 -5.29 16.15
N VAL A 63 -11.95 -4.63 16.92
CA VAL A 63 -11.65 -3.34 17.57
C VAL A 63 -10.40 -3.42 18.45
N ALA A 64 -10.20 -4.52 19.17
CA ALA A 64 -9.02 -4.73 20.01
C ALA A 64 -7.69 -4.82 19.23
N LEU A 65 -7.73 -5.08 17.91
CA LEU A 65 -6.56 -5.13 17.04
C LEU A 65 -6.29 -3.80 16.33
N LEU A 66 -7.25 -2.87 16.33
CA LEU A 66 -7.11 -1.60 15.63
C LEU A 66 -6.23 -0.63 16.44
N PRO A 67 -5.43 0.21 15.77
CA PRO A 67 -4.74 1.31 16.42
C PRO A 67 -5.71 2.25 17.14
N GLU A 68 -5.22 2.94 18.17
CA GLU A 68 -5.99 3.98 18.85
C GLU A 68 -6.47 5.04 17.86
N ARG A 69 -7.76 5.37 17.90
CA ARG A 69 -8.35 6.41 17.05
C ARG A 69 -8.02 7.78 17.64
N VAL A 70 -7.03 8.44 17.06
CA VAL A 70 -6.71 9.85 17.32
C VAL A 70 -7.62 10.76 16.48
N THR A 71 -8.24 11.76 17.11
CA THR A 71 -8.91 12.84 16.38
C THR A 71 -7.89 13.86 15.89
N PRO A 72 -8.13 14.57 14.76
CA PRO A 72 -7.30 15.69 14.33
C PRO A 72 -7.38 16.84 15.35
N GLY A 73 -6.53 16.75 16.38
CA GLY A 73 -6.56 17.62 17.56
C GLY A 73 -5.91 16.96 18.78
N ASP A 74 -5.93 15.63 18.85
CA ASP A 74 -5.28 14.84 19.92
C ASP A 74 -3.76 14.71 19.73
N ARG A 75 -3.23 15.07 18.55
CA ARG A 75 -1.79 15.12 18.34
C ARG A 75 -1.26 16.40 18.98
N GLU A 76 -0.90 16.32 20.25
CA GLU A 76 -0.08 17.33 20.88
C GLU A 76 1.22 17.45 20.07
N VAL A 77 1.33 18.56 19.33
CA VAL A 77 2.54 18.90 18.60
C VAL A 77 3.54 19.31 19.68
N GLU A 78 4.30 18.35 20.21
CA GLU A 78 5.56 18.71 20.84
C GLU A 78 6.35 19.52 19.79
N PRO A 79 6.78 20.76 20.10
CA PRO A 79 7.44 21.60 19.13
C PRO A 79 8.69 20.85 18.64
N ALA A 80 8.66 20.47 17.37
CA ALA A 80 9.78 19.87 16.68
C ALA A 80 10.99 20.79 16.86
N ALA A 81 11.91 20.42 17.74
CA ALA A 81 13.23 21.02 17.77
C ALA A 81 13.83 20.87 16.37
N SER A 82 14.27 22.01 15.84
CA SER A 82 14.74 22.21 14.46
C SER A 82 15.58 21.06 13.92
N GLY A 83 15.20 20.59 12.74
CA GLY A 83 15.94 19.60 11.95
C GLY A 83 15.54 19.62 10.49
N THR A 84 15.34 20.80 9.89
CA THR A 84 15.26 20.91 8.42
C THR A 84 16.66 20.77 7.85
N GLY A 85 16.95 19.55 7.38
CA GLY A 85 18.04 19.27 6.47
C GLY A 85 17.49 18.52 5.27
N VAL A 86 16.90 19.26 4.32
CA VAL A 86 16.82 18.81 2.93
C VAL A 86 17.08 20.03 2.05
N GLU A 87 18.27 19.97 1.47
CA GLU A 87 18.89 20.85 0.51
C GLU A 87 17.98 21.09 -0.70
N SER A 88 17.85 22.36 -1.09
CA SER A 88 17.10 22.78 -2.27
C SER A 88 17.81 22.28 -3.53
N VAL A 89 17.15 21.41 -4.29
CA VAL A 89 17.55 21.08 -5.66
C VAL A 89 17.10 22.23 -6.57
N PRO A 90 17.99 22.96 -7.25
CA PRO A 90 17.57 23.93 -8.26
C PRO A 90 17.01 23.21 -9.48
N GLU A 91 15.83 23.62 -9.95
CA GLU A 91 15.26 23.19 -11.23
C GLU A 91 16.17 23.59 -12.40
N PRO A 92 16.38 22.72 -13.40
CA PRO A 92 17.10 23.09 -14.61
C PRO A 92 16.29 24.10 -15.42
N ALA A 93 16.91 25.24 -15.68
CA ALA A 93 16.39 26.29 -16.55
C ALA A 93 16.15 25.76 -17.96
N ASP A 94 14.97 26.10 -18.49
CA ASP A 94 14.54 25.97 -19.86
C ASP A 94 15.47 26.79 -20.78
N GLU A 95 16.39 26.13 -21.49
CA GLU A 95 17.23 26.76 -22.51
C GLU A 95 17.28 25.88 -23.76
N ALA A 96 16.20 25.91 -24.56
CA ALA A 96 16.29 25.48 -25.96
C ALA A 96 15.15 26.03 -26.84
N GLU A 97 14.94 27.34 -26.93
CA GLU A 97 14.23 27.92 -28.08
C GLU A 97 14.53 29.43 -28.25
N ALA A 98 15.44 29.77 -29.17
CA ALA A 98 15.41 30.98 -30.00
C ALA A 98 16.66 31.08 -30.90
N LEU A 99 16.72 30.23 -31.93
CA LEU A 99 17.47 30.53 -33.14
C LEU A 99 16.47 31.12 -34.14
N ALA A 100 16.15 32.41 -33.97
CA ALA A 100 15.38 33.18 -34.94
C ALA A 100 15.71 34.67 -34.83
N GLU A 101 16.16 35.22 -35.95
CA GLU A 101 16.20 36.63 -36.31
C GLU A 101 17.35 37.53 -35.80
N ARG A 102 18.40 37.57 -36.67
CA ARG A 102 19.02 38.75 -37.32
C ARG A 102 20.49 39.01 -37.04
#